data_AF-A0A3N9PE02-F1
#
_entry.id   AF-A0A3N9PE02-F1
#
_cell.length_a   1.000
_cell.length_b   1.000
_cell.length_c   1.000
_cell.angle_alpha   90.00
_cell.angle_beta   90.00
_cell.angle_gamma   90.00
#
_symmetry.space_group_name_H-M   'P 1'
#
loop_
_entity.id
_entity.type
_entity.pdbx_description
1 polymer ?
#
loop_
_entity_poly.entity_id
_entity_poly.type
_entity_poly.pdbx_seq_one_letter_code
_entity_poly.pdbx_strand_id
1 'polypeptide(L)'
;MKTTEAQSSAGLSDSVKGFGSYLEDALNQVAAQEQNAKDMNNKFVLGEVNVDEAMISSQQALLSLQLTTQVRNKVIEAYQEIMRTQI
;
A
#
# COMPACT_ATOMS: atom_id res chain seq x y z
N MET A 1 -8.67 40.76 6.95
CA MET A 1 -7.90 39.78 6.15
C MET A 1 -7.44 38.63 7.05
N LYS A 2 -8.33 37.73 7.52
CA LYS A 2 -7.95 36.69 8.50
C LYS A 2 -8.77 35.40 8.40
N THR A 3 -8.91 34.83 7.19
CA THR A 3 -9.71 33.61 6.98
C THR A 3 -9.03 32.52 6.13
N THR A 4 -7.72 32.58 5.88
CA THR A 4 -7.05 31.59 5.00
C THR A 4 -6.20 30.54 5.74
N GLU A 5 -6.01 30.64 7.07
CA GLU A 5 -5.07 29.77 7.80
C GLU A 5 -5.69 28.49 8.40
N ALA A 6 -7.02 28.35 8.44
CA ALA A 6 -7.68 27.22 9.13
C ALA A 6 -8.06 26.03 8.23
N GLN A 7 -7.91 26.13 6.90
CA GLN A 7 -8.35 25.08 5.96
C GLN A 7 -7.24 24.14 5.47
N SER A 8 -5.95 24.45 5.63
CA SER A 8 -4.87 23.58 5.12
C SER A 8 -4.50 22.42 6.06
N SER A 9 -4.74 22.54 7.37
CA SER A 9 -4.37 21.51 8.37
C SER A 9 -5.42 20.39 8.52
N ALA A 10 -6.70 20.68 8.26
CA ALA A 10 -7.78 19.69 8.32
C ALA A 10 -7.72 18.68 7.15
N GLY A 11 -7.46 19.14 5.93
CA GLY A 11 -7.35 18.27 4.75
C GLY A 11 -6.12 17.33 4.79
N LEU A 12 -5.03 17.74 5.45
CA LEU A 12 -3.85 16.90 5.65
C LEU A 12 -4.11 15.75 6.63
N SER A 13 -4.80 16.03 7.74
CA SER A 13 -5.13 15.03 8.74
C SER A 13 -6.08 13.97 8.19
N ASP A 14 -7.03 14.36 7.34
CA ASP A 14 -7.87 13.41 6.59
C ASP A 14 -7.10 12.64 5.53
N SER A 15 -6.12 13.25 4.86
CA SER A 15 -5.26 12.56 3.87
C SER A 15 -4.35 11.51 4.52
N VAL A 16 -3.79 11.81 5.71
CA VAL A 16 -2.97 10.86 6.49
C VAL A 16 -3.83 9.72 7.05
N LYS A 17 -5.05 10.01 7.53
CA LYS A 17 -6.03 8.97 7.90
C LYS A 17 -6.42 8.11 6.70
N GLY A 18 -6.62 8.72 5.53
CA GLY A 18 -6.88 8.02 4.27
C GLY A 18 -5.73 7.10 3.86
N PHE A 19 -4.47 7.52 4.03
CA PHE A 19 -3.31 6.64 3.82
C PHE A 19 -3.26 5.48 4.79
N GLY A 20 -3.57 5.71 6.08
CA GLY A 20 -3.65 4.65 7.08
C GLY A 20 -4.66 3.56 6.68
N SER A 21 -5.86 3.95 6.26
CA SER A 21 -6.89 3.04 5.73
C SER A 21 -6.40 2.30 4.48
N TYR A 22 -5.77 3.01 3.54
CA TYR A 22 -5.23 2.40 2.33
C TYR A 22 -4.12 1.37 2.63
N LEU A 23 -3.26 1.66 3.61
CA LEU A 23 -2.22 0.73 4.04
C LEU A 23 -2.82 -0.51 4.71
N GLU A 24 -3.85 -0.33 5.53
CA GLU A 24 -4.60 -1.43 6.13
C GLU A 24 -5.25 -2.32 5.07
N ASP A 25 -5.90 -1.73 4.07
CA ASP A 25 -6.48 -2.44 2.93
C ASP A 25 -5.40 -3.19 2.12
N ALA A 26 -4.25 -2.56 1.87
CA ALA A 26 -3.14 -3.21 1.18
C ALA A 26 -2.56 -4.40 1.97
N LEU A 27 -2.47 -4.29 3.29
CA LEU A 27 -2.04 -5.40 4.16
C LEU A 27 -3.05 -6.55 4.16
N ASN A 28 -4.35 -6.23 4.20
CA ASN A 28 -5.42 -7.22 4.07
C ASN A 28 -5.39 -7.93 2.70
N GLN A 29 -5.11 -7.19 1.62
CA GLN A 29 -4.95 -7.73 0.27
C GLN A 29 -3.77 -8.72 0.21
N VAL A 30 -2.64 -8.40 0.86
CA VAL A 30 -1.48 -9.29 0.95
C VAL A 30 -1.81 -10.55 1.76
N ALA A 31 -2.51 -10.42 2.89
CA ALA A 31 -2.96 -11.58 3.66
C ALA A 31 -3.89 -12.49 2.86
N ALA A 32 -4.80 -11.92 2.07
CA ALA A 32 -5.66 -12.67 1.17
C ALA A 32 -4.87 -13.37 0.05
N GLN A 33 -3.85 -12.72 -0.50
CA GLN A 33 -2.94 -13.33 -1.48
C GLN A 33 -2.11 -14.47 -0.88
N GLU A 34 -1.66 -14.35 0.38
CA GLU A 34 -0.92 -15.39 1.10
C GLU A 34 -1.79 -16.64 1.32
N GLN A 35 -3.07 -16.44 1.68
CA GLN A 35 -4.05 -17.52 1.79
C GLN A 35 -4.30 -18.21 0.44
N ASN A 36 -4.45 -17.41 -0.63
CA ASN A 36 -4.67 -17.95 -1.98
C ASN A 36 -3.44 -18.71 -2.49
N ALA A 37 -2.23 -18.25 -2.16
CA ALA A 37 -0.98 -18.96 -2.47
C ALA A 37 -0.89 -20.31 -1.74
N LYS A 38 -1.32 -20.40 -0.48
CA LYS A 38 -1.43 -21.68 0.26
C LYS A 38 -2.40 -22.64 -0.42
N ASP A 39 -3.55 -22.15 -0.88
CA ASP A 39 -4.53 -22.96 -1.60
C ASP A 39 -3.99 -23.41 -2.97
N MET A 40 -3.29 -22.53 -3.70
CA MET A 40 -2.61 -22.90 -4.94
C MET A 40 -1.51 -23.93 -4.70
N ASN A 41 -0.77 -23.84 -3.59
CA ASN A 41 0.27 -24.82 -3.25
C ASN A 41 -0.34 -26.20 -2.99
N ASN A 42 -1.45 -26.27 -2.26
CA ASN A 42 -2.22 -27.50 -2.09
C ASN A 42 -2.67 -28.08 -3.44
N LYS A 43 -3.21 -27.23 -4.33
CA LYS A 43 -3.61 -27.63 -5.69
C LYS A 43 -2.42 -28.05 -6.57
N PHE A 44 -1.26 -27.43 -6.40
CA PHE A 44 -0.03 -27.80 -7.10
C PHE A 44 0.48 -29.18 -6.66
N VAL A 45 0.46 -29.48 -5.36
CA VAL A 45 0.78 -30.82 -4.82
C VAL A 45 -0.21 -31.87 -5.32
N LEU A 46 -1.47 -31.47 -5.55
CA LEU A 46 -2.51 -32.30 -6.19
C LEU A 46 -2.34 -32.42 -7.73
N GLY A 47 -1.40 -31.70 -8.34
CA GLY A 47 -1.10 -31.75 -9.77
C GLY A 47 -1.97 -30.84 -10.66
N GLU A 48 -2.69 -29.86 -10.10
CA GLU A 48 -3.68 -29.04 -10.81
C GLU A 48 -3.16 -27.67 -11.32
N VAL A 49 -1.90 -27.28 -11.07
CA VAL A 49 -1.38 -25.93 -11.37
C VAL A 49 0.00 -25.97 -12.06
N ASN A 50 0.23 -25.11 -13.05
CA ASN A 50 1.51 -24.99 -13.77
C ASN A 50 2.46 -24.00 -13.08
N VAL A 51 3.76 -24.31 -13.06
CA VAL A 51 4.84 -23.52 -12.43
C VAL A 51 4.89 -22.04 -12.87
N ASP A 52 4.38 -21.73 -14.06
CA ASP A 52 4.40 -20.40 -14.65
C ASP A 52 3.55 -19.38 -13.86
N GLU A 53 2.39 -19.80 -13.32
CA GLU A 53 1.52 -18.92 -12.52
C GLU A 53 2.17 -18.54 -11.18
N ALA A 54 2.91 -19.47 -10.56
CA ALA A 54 3.65 -19.19 -9.32
C ALA A 54 4.76 -18.17 -9.54
N MET A 55 5.47 -18.24 -10.67
CA MET A 55 6.54 -17.29 -11.02
C MET A 55 6.00 -15.89 -11.34
N ILE A 56 4.86 -15.80 -12.04
CA ILE A 56 4.19 -14.52 -12.33
C ILE A 56 3.69 -13.88 -11.02
N SER A 57 3.04 -14.68 -10.16
CA SER A 57 2.55 -14.21 -8.87
C SER A 57 3.68 -13.66 -7.99
N SER A 58 4.83 -14.34 -7.95
CA SER A 58 6.00 -13.87 -7.20
C SER A 58 6.58 -12.56 -7.73
N GLN A 59 6.62 -12.36 -9.05
CA GLN A 59 7.10 -11.11 -9.66
C GLN A 59 6.13 -9.95 -9.39
N GLN A 60 4.83 -10.23 -9.45
CA GLN A 60 3.80 -9.25 -9.17
C GLN A 60 3.83 -8.80 -7.71
N ALA A 61 4.01 -9.73 -6.77
CA ALA A 61 4.16 -9.41 -5.34
C ALA A 61 5.39 -8.53 -5.06
N LEU A 62 6.53 -8.83 -5.70
CA LEU A 62 7.76 -8.03 -5.56
C LEU A 62 7.55 -6.59 -6.08
N LEU A 63 6.94 -6.46 -7.27
CA LEU A 63 6.65 -5.16 -7.86
C LEU A 63 5.67 -4.35 -7.01
N SER A 64 4.61 -4.99 -6.49
CA SER A 64 3.66 -4.35 -5.58
C SER A 64 4.33 -3.86 -4.30
N LEU A 65 5.21 -4.66 -3.69
CA LEU A 65 5.96 -4.25 -2.49
C LEU A 65 6.87 -3.04 -2.75
N GLN A 66 7.55 -3.03 -3.90
CA GLN A 66 8.38 -1.90 -4.32
C GLN A 66 7.55 -0.64 -4.48
N LEU A 67 6.39 -0.74 -5.15
CA LEU A 67 5.46 0.36 -5.32
C LEU A 67 4.95 0.89 -3.97
N THR A 68 4.52 0.01 -3.06
CA THR A 68 4.08 0.41 -1.70
C THR A 68 5.17 1.16 -0.95
N THR A 69 6.43 0.72 -1.07
CA THR A 69 7.57 1.41 -0.44
C THR A 69 7.78 2.81 -1.01
N GLN A 70 7.67 2.97 -2.33
CA GLN A 70 7.78 4.29 -2.97
C GLN A 70 6.65 5.22 -2.56
N VAL A 71 5.41 4.73 -2.54
CA VAL A 71 4.24 5.49 -2.08
C VAL A 71 4.42 5.92 -0.62
N ARG A 72 4.85 5.00 0.26
CA ARG A 72 5.15 5.31 1.66
C ARG A 72 6.17 6.44 1.79
N ASN A 73 7.28 6.36 1.06
CA ASN A 73 8.32 7.38 1.10
C ASN A 73 7.79 8.74 0.61
N LYS A 74 7.02 8.76 -0.48
CA LYS A 74 6.40 9.98 -1.01
C LYS A 74 5.40 10.62 -0.05
N VAL A 75 4.64 9.81 0.68
CA VAL A 75 3.71 10.29 1.71
C VAL A 75 4.46 10.91 2.89
N ILE A 76 5.56 10.30 3.34
CA ILE A 76 6.41 10.85 4.41
C ILE A 76 7.06 12.16 3.96
N GLU A 77 7.62 12.21 2.74
CA GLU A 77 8.18 13.43 2.15
C GLU A 77 7.14 14.55 2.09
N ALA A 78 5.92 14.27 1.62
CA ALA A 78 4.83 15.24 1.55
C ALA A 78 4.44 15.75 2.94
N TYR A 79 4.40 14.88 3.96
CA TYR A 79 4.15 15.29 5.34
C TYR A 79 5.24 16.23 5.88
N GLN A 80 6.51 15.88 5.65
CA GLN A 80 7.65 16.71 6.06
C GLN A 80 7.68 18.07 5.34
N GLU A 81 7.39 18.10 4.04
CA GLU A 81 7.34 19.34 3.24
C GLU A 81 6.30 20.32 3.77
N ILE A 82 5.09 19.82 4.09
CA ILE A 82 4.00 20.65 4.59
C ILE A 82 4.31 21.22 5.98
N MET A 83 5.02 20.47 6.83
CA MET A 83 5.52 21.01 8.10
C MET A 83 6.58 22.09 7.91
N ARG A 84 7.46 21.93 6.91
CA ARG A 84 8.50 22.93 6.60
C ARG A 84 7.94 24.22 5.99
N THR A 85 6.82 24.15 5.29
CA THR A 85 6.18 25.33 4.68
C THR A 85 5.36 26.15 5.68
N GLN A 86 5.05 25.58 6.86
CA GLN A 86 4.25 26.23 7.92
C GLN A 86 5.08 26.95 8.99
N ILE A 87 6.41 26.92 8.92
CA ILE A 87 7.30 27.73 9.77
C ILE A 87 7.71 29.04 9.09
#